data_AF-A0AAF0X8R5-F1
#
_entry.id   AF-A0AAF0X8R5-F1
#
_cell.length_a   1.000
_cell.length_b   1.000
_cell.length_c   1.000
_cell.angle_alpha   90.00
_cell.angle_beta   90.00
_cell.angle_gamma   90.00
#
_symmetry.space_group_name_H-M   'P 1'
#
loop_
_entity.id
_entity.type
_entity.pdbx_description
1 polymer ?
#
loop_
_entity_poly.entity_id
_entity_poly.type
_entity_poly.pdbx_seq_one_letter_code
_entity_poly.pdbx_strand_id
1 'polypeptide(L)'
;MMRVLTGESTYNEFEFEPRSISGIGDRVIVEGYEGASVYWVHVWSLNNGAITQFREYFNTWLTVRELRPLSRMVRRRGSSSTLWRSQPRDLFKRSLPALVLAM
;
A
#
# COMPACT_ATOMS: atom_id res chain seq x y z
N MET A 1 -0.09 -13.58 5.49
CA MET A 1 0.36 -13.98 4.14
C MET A 1 1.87 -14.15 4.01
N MET A 2 2.70 -13.26 4.57
CA MET A 2 4.16 -13.43 4.72
C MET A 2 4.68 -14.88 4.69
N ARG A 3 4.20 -15.75 5.61
CA ARG A 3 4.65 -17.15 5.71
C ARG A 3 4.25 -18.05 4.53
N VAL A 4 3.14 -17.74 3.86
CA VAL A 4 2.70 -18.42 2.63
C VAL A 4 3.62 -18.02 1.48
N LEU A 5 3.89 -16.71 1.35
CA LEU A 5 4.76 -16.17 0.30
C LEU A 5 6.23 -16.58 0.45
N THR A 6 6.68 -16.89 1.67
CA THR A 6 8.01 -17.43 1.94
C THR A 6 8.07 -18.95 1.97
N GLY A 7 6.93 -19.66 1.81
CA GLY A 7 6.86 -21.12 1.86
C GLY A 7 7.04 -21.72 3.26
N GLU A 8 7.04 -20.90 4.32
CA GLU A 8 7.14 -21.34 5.72
C GLU A 8 5.84 -21.94 6.27
N SER A 9 4.70 -21.72 5.60
CA SER A 9 3.41 -22.28 6.01
C SER A 9 2.76 -23.07 4.88
N THR A 10 2.21 -24.24 5.24
CA THR A 10 1.32 -25.04 4.38
C THR A 10 -0.12 -24.52 4.36
N TYR A 11 -0.37 -23.38 5.01
CA TYR A 11 -1.67 -22.72 5.08
C TYR A 11 -2.02 -22.14 3.71
N ASN A 12 -2.94 -22.80 3.00
CA ASN A 12 -3.36 -22.45 1.64
C ASN A 12 -4.72 -21.72 1.59
N GLU A 13 -5.23 -21.22 2.71
CA GLU A 13 -6.58 -20.61 2.76
C GLU A 13 -6.59 -19.11 2.44
N PHE A 14 -5.43 -18.49 2.18
CA PHE A 14 -5.42 -17.09 1.78
C PHE A 14 -5.98 -16.95 0.35
N GLU A 15 -7.17 -16.35 0.24
CA GLU A 15 -7.76 -15.97 -1.02
C GLU A 15 -7.40 -14.52 -1.36
N PHE A 16 -6.70 -14.33 -2.49
CA PHE A 16 -6.31 -13.00 -2.94
C PHE A 16 -7.51 -12.28 -3.59
N GLU A 17 -8.29 -11.60 -2.75
CA GLU A 17 -9.42 -10.78 -3.19
C GLU A 17 -9.12 -9.28 -3.04
N PRO A 18 -8.44 -8.66 -4.02
CA PRO A 18 -8.14 -7.23 -3.96
C PRO A 18 -9.40 -6.41 -4.13
N ARG A 19 -9.53 -5.36 -3.30
CA ARG A 19 -10.67 -4.44 -3.35
C ARG A 19 -10.36 -3.19 -4.18
N SER A 20 -9.10 -2.79 -4.23
CA SER A 20 -8.63 -1.69 -5.08
C SER A 20 -7.21 -1.97 -5.55
N ILE A 21 -6.95 -1.65 -6.82
CA ILE A 21 -5.63 -1.73 -7.46
C ILE A 21 -5.35 -0.37 -8.07
N SER A 22 -4.19 0.21 -7.79
CA SER A 22 -3.81 1.54 -8.25
C SER A 22 -2.34 1.57 -8.70
N GLY A 23 -2.08 2.06 -9.90
CA GLY A 23 -0.73 2.27 -10.42
C GLY A 23 -0.23 3.69 -10.12
N ILE A 24 0.99 3.83 -9.61
CA ILE A 24 1.64 5.11 -9.30
C ILE A 24 3.11 5.02 -9.73
N GLY A 25 3.43 5.63 -10.87
CA GLY A 25 4.78 5.55 -11.44
C GLY A 25 5.19 4.11 -11.73
N ASP A 26 6.31 3.68 -11.16
CA ASP A 26 6.85 2.32 -11.24
C ASP A 26 6.28 1.38 -10.15
N ARG A 27 5.22 1.79 -9.44
CA ARG A 27 4.64 0.99 -8.36
C ARG A 27 3.18 0.66 -8.59
N VAL A 28 2.76 -0.48 -8.05
CA VAL A 28 1.35 -0.90 -7.95
C VAL A 28 1.02 -1.05 -6.48
N ILE A 29 -0.09 -0.42 -6.07
CA ILE A 29 -0.64 -0.52 -4.72
C ILE A 29 -1.92 -1.31 -4.81
N VAL A 30 -2.02 -2.36 -4.01
CA VAL A 30 -3.21 -3.19 -3.91
C VAL A 30 -3.64 -3.23 -2.46
N GLU A 31 -4.91 -2.97 -2.20
CA GLU A 31 -5.47 -3.12 -0.86
C GLU A 31 -6.68 -4.06 -0.86
N GLY A 32 -6.86 -4.75 0.25
CA GLY A 32 -7.95 -5.67 0.43
C GLY A 32 -8.11 -6.08 1.89
N TYR A 33 -8.97 -7.08 2.07
CA TYR A 33 -9.27 -7.66 3.37
C TYR A 33 -9.18 -9.17 3.28
N GLU A 34 -8.83 -9.79 4.40
CA GLU A 34 -8.96 -11.24 4.57
C GLU A 34 -10.04 -11.46 5.64
N GLY A 35 -11.17 -12.03 5.20
CA GLY A 35 -12.38 -12.15 6.00
C GLY A 35 -12.88 -10.80 6.54
N ALA A 36 -13.40 -10.82 7.76
CA ALA A 36 -14.01 -9.65 8.41
C ALA A 36 -13.06 -8.89 9.35
N SER A 37 -11.78 -9.25 9.44
CA SER A 37 -10.91 -8.79 10.55
C SER A 37 -9.53 -8.29 10.15
N VAL A 38 -9.00 -8.68 8.99
CA VAL A 38 -7.63 -8.34 8.58
C VAL A 38 -7.68 -7.40 7.39
N TYR A 39 -7.08 -6.22 7.52
CA TYR A 39 -6.81 -5.31 6.42
C TYR A 39 -5.36 -5.51 5.94
N TRP A 40 -5.14 -5.50 4.62
CA TRP A 40 -3.82 -5.61 4.05
C TRP A 40 -3.61 -4.62 2.90
N VAL A 41 -2.37 -4.16 2.75
CA VAL A 41 -1.90 -3.39 1.59
C VAL A 41 -0.62 -4.00 1.07
N HIS A 42 -0.58 -4.30 -0.22
CA HIS A 42 0.62 -4.71 -0.94
C HIS A 42 1.13 -3.55 -1.79
N VAL A 43 2.43 -3.35 -1.77
CA VAL A 43 3.13 -2.37 -2.61
C VAL A 43 4.17 -3.12 -3.42
N TRP A 44 3.99 -3.12 -4.73
CA TRP A 44 4.87 -3.77 -5.69
C TRP A 44 5.69 -2.73 -6.42
N SER A 45 7.01 -2.87 -6.44
CA SER A 45 7.87 -2.09 -7.34
C SER A 45 8.09 -2.87 -8.62
N LEU A 46 7.90 -2.21 -9.76
CA LEU A 46 8.02 -2.78 -11.09
C LEU A 46 9.29 -2.27 -11.77
N ASN A 47 9.96 -3.16 -12.49
CA ASN A 47 11.00 -2.79 -13.46
C ASN A 47 10.77 -3.62 -14.72
N ASN A 48 10.58 -2.94 -15.86
CA ASN A 48 10.30 -3.59 -17.15
C ASN A 48 9.16 -4.61 -17.10
N GLY A 49 8.09 -4.29 -16.36
CA GLY A 49 6.92 -5.17 -16.20
C GLY A 49 7.09 -6.32 -15.20
N ALA A 50 8.29 -6.50 -14.62
CA ALA A 50 8.53 -7.51 -13.58
C ALA A 50 8.47 -6.89 -12.18
N ILE A 51 7.87 -7.60 -11.21
CA ILE A 51 7.90 -7.20 -9.80
C ILE A 51 9.30 -7.45 -9.25
N THR A 52 9.99 -6.39 -8.85
CA THR A 52 11.35 -6.45 -8.29
C THR A 52 11.38 -6.30 -6.77
N GLN A 53 10.33 -5.70 -6.19
CA GLN A 53 10.17 -5.62 -4.74
C GLN A 53 8.71 -5.82 -4.37
N PHE A 54 8.48 -6.59 -3.32
CA PHE A 54 7.17 -6.76 -2.69
C PHE A 54 7.25 -6.29 -1.24
N ARG A 55 6.32 -5.41 -0.83
CA ARG A 55 6.13 -5.02 0.57
C ARG A 55 4.68 -5.22 0.96
N GLU A 56 4.47 -5.80 2.13
CA GLU A 56 3.15 -6.09 2.69
C GLU A 56 2.99 -5.36 4.03
N TYR A 57 1.83 -4.73 4.20
CA TYR A 57 1.45 -4.02 5.41
C TYR A 57 0.11 -4.55 5.89
N PHE A 58 0.08 -5.08 7.12
CA PHE A 58 -1.15 -5.54 7.76
C PHE A 58 -1.68 -4.51 8.74
N ASN A 59 -3.01 -4.38 8.79
CA ASN A 59 -3.72 -3.58 9.77
C ASN A 59 -3.09 -2.19 9.96
N THR A 60 -2.72 -1.54 8.85
CA THR A 60 -1.99 -0.26 8.84
C THR A 60 -2.53 0.60 7.71
N TRP A 61 -2.98 1.83 8.01
CA TRP A 61 -3.39 2.78 6.99
C TRP A 61 -2.18 3.36 6.28
N LEU A 62 -2.15 3.26 4.95
CA LEU A 62 -1.09 3.83 4.13
C LEU A 62 -1.54 5.12 3.46
N THR A 63 -0.66 6.11 3.47
CA THR A 63 -0.78 7.29 2.61
C THR A 63 0.48 7.42 1.79
N VAL A 64 0.33 7.52 0.47
CA VAL A 64 1.44 7.72 -0.45
C VAL A 64 1.52 9.18 -0.85
N ARG A 65 2.72 9.74 -0.76
CA ARG A 65 2.98 11.15 -1.00
C ARG A 65 4.18 11.34 -1.91
N GLU A 66 4.04 12.28 -2.85
CA GLU A 66 5.16 12.74 -3.67
C GLU A 66 6.07 13.65 -2.82
N LEU A 67 7.35 13.30 -2.68
CA LEU A 67 8.36 14.17 -2.10
C LEU A 67 9.07 14.95 -3.21
N ARG A 68 8.70 16.22 -3.38
CA ARG A 68 9.39 17.10 -4.32
C ARG A 68 10.71 17.62 -3.71
N PRO A 69 11.82 17.64 -4.46
CA PRO A 69 13.07 18.24 -4.00
C PRO A 69 12.90 19.70 -3.58
N LEU A 70 13.51 20.07 -2.44
CA LEU A 70 13.40 21.38 -1.79
C LEU A 70 13.73 22.56 -2.73
N SER A 71 14.56 22.36 -3.75
CA SER A 71 14.97 23.38 -4.72
C SER A 71 13.82 23.95 -5.56
N ARG A 72 12.71 23.21 -5.74
CA ARG A 72 11.49 23.70 -6.41
C ARG A 72 10.49 24.36 -5.45
N MET A 73 10.72 24.24 -4.15
CA MET A 73 9.81 24.68 -3.08
C MET A 73 9.84 26.20 -2.85
N VAL A 74 10.91 26.89 -3.29
CA VAL A 74 11.09 28.34 -3.11
C VAL A 74 10.10 29.16 -3.96
N ARG A 75 9.47 28.58 -5.00
CA ARG A 75 8.53 29.33 -5.88
C ARG A 75 7.05 29.03 -5.64
N ARG A 76 6.70 28.05 -4.82
CA ARG A 76 5.30 27.78 -4.43
C ARG A 76 5.26 27.24 -3.00
N ARG A 77 4.75 28.04 -2.05
CA ARG A 77 4.13 27.48 -0.82
C ARG A 77 3.05 26.51 -1.28
N GLY A 78 3.29 25.20 -1.24
CA GLY A 78 2.32 24.25 -1.77
C GLY A 78 2.76 22.79 -1.64
N SER A 79 2.54 22.24 -0.44
CA SER A 79 2.20 20.86 -0.11
C SER A 79 2.69 19.73 -1.04
N SER A 80 3.47 18.80 -0.47
CA SER A 80 3.55 17.41 -0.96
C SER A 80 2.15 16.89 -1.31
N SER A 81 1.94 16.48 -2.57
CA SER A 81 0.68 15.95 -3.06
C SER A 81 0.47 14.52 -2.54
N THR A 82 -0.73 14.22 -2.05
CA THR A 82 -1.11 12.84 -1.74
C THR A 82 -1.45 12.15 -3.05
N LEU A 83 -0.66 11.15 -3.43
CA LEU A 83 -0.86 10.38 -4.67
C LEU A 83 -1.90 9.28 -4.47
N TRP A 84 -1.94 8.70 -3.27
CA TRP A 84 -2.90 7.66 -2.92
C TRP A 84 -3.07 7.57 -1.41
N ARG A 85 -4.22 7.07 -0.97
CA ARG A 85 -4.49 6.78 0.44
C ARG A 85 -5.39 5.56 0.53
N SER A 86 -5.14 4.73 1.54
CA SER A 86 -6.01 3.63 1.92
C SER A 86 -7.47 4.05 2.02
N GLN A 87 -8.36 3.20 1.51
CA GLN A 87 -9.80 3.44 1.54
C GLN A 87 -10.47 2.52 2.57
N PRO A 88 -10.61 2.98 3.84
CA PRO A 88 -11.29 2.20 4.86
C PRO A 88 -12.73 1.90 4.43
N ARG A 89 -13.19 0.66 4.63
CA ARG A 89 -14.63 0.36 4.63
C ARG A 89 -15.30 1.08 5.78
N ASP A 90 -16.53 1.56 5.56
CA ASP A 90 -17.44 2.01 6.62
C ASP A 90 -17.67 0.92 7.70
N LEU A 91 -17.46 -0.36 7.33
CA LEU A 91 -17.55 -1.52 8.21
C LEU A 91 -16.41 -1.61 9.25
N PHE A 92 -15.29 -0.94 9.02
CA PHE A 92 -14.15 -0.95 9.93
C PHE A 92 -14.00 0.39 10.65
N LYS A 93 -14.79 0.58 11.71
CA LYS A 93 -14.56 1.62 12.73
C LYS A 93 -13.37 1.27 13.63
N ARG A 94 -12.24 0.86 13.05
CA ARG A 94 -11.02 0.51 13.79
C ARG A 94 -9.97 1.59 13.61
N SER A 95 -9.36 1.98 14.71
CA SER A 95 -8.15 2.80 14.71
C SER A 95 -6.96 1.90 14.38
N LEU A 96 -6.40 2.06 13.18
CA LEU A 96 -5.16 1.41 12.76
C LEU A 96 -4.02 2.43 12.76
N PRO A 97 -2.78 2.01 13.04
CA PRO A 97 -1.62 2.87 12.86
C PRO A 97 -1.57 3.41 11.43
N ALA A 98 -1.11 4.66 11.28
CA ALA A 98 -0.95 5.30 9.98
C ALA A 98 0.53 5.39 9.61
N LEU A 99 0.86 5.08 8.36
CA LEU A 99 2.20 5.15 7.79
C LEU A 99 2.16 5.96 6.48
N VAL A 100 3.15 6.83 6.30
CA VAL A 100 3.34 7.59 5.06
C VAL A 100 4.48 6.99 4.27
N LEU A 101 4.21 6.63 3.01
CA LEU A 101 5.23 6.25 2.05
C LEU A 101 5.56 7.44 1.17
N ALA A 102 6.83 7.83 1.20
CA ALA A 102 7.38 8.79 0.27
C ALA A 102 7.69 8.10 -1.07
N MET A 103 7.28 8.75 -2.15
CA MET A 103 7.66 8.45 -3.53
C MET A 103 8.38 9.64 -4.15
#